data_AF-W1XFI9-F1
#
_entry.id   AF-W1XFI9-F1
#
_cell.length_a   1.000
_cell.length_b   1.000
_cell.length_c   1.000
_cell.angle_alpha   90.00
_cell.angle_beta   90.00
_cell.angle_gamma   90.00
#
_symmetry.space_group_name_H-M   'P 1'
#
loop_
_entity.id
_entity.type
_entity.pdbx_description
1 polymer ?
#
loop_
_entity_poly.entity_id
_entity_poly.type
_entity_poly.pdbx_seq_one_letter_code
_entity_poly.pdbx_strand_id
1 'polypeptide(L)'
;RIGQLMGTSQGGMWVGTFHGLAHRLLRAHHMDANLPQDFQILDSEDQLRLLKRLIKAMNLDEKQWPPRQAMWYINSQKDEGLRPHHIQSYGNPVEQTWQKVYQAYQEACDRAGLVDFAELLLRAHELWLNKPHILQHYRERFTNILVDEFQDTNNIQYAWIRLLAGDTGKVMIVGDDDQSIYGWRGAQVENIQRFLNDFPGAETIRLEQNYRSTSNILSAANALIENNNGRLGKKLWTDGADGEPISLYCAFNELDEARFVVNRIKTWQDNGGALAECAILYRSNAQSRVLEEALLQASMPYRIYGG
;
A
#
# COMPACT_ATOMS: atom_id res chain seq x y z
N ARG A 1 2.68 -12.48 17.99
CA ARG A 1 1.32 -12.43 18.56
C ARG A 1 0.50 -13.70 18.33
N ILE A 2 0.03 -14.03 17.11
CA ILE A 2 -0.81 -15.24 16.89
C ILE A 2 -0.13 -16.54 17.35
N GLY A 3 1.16 -16.73 17.02
CA GLY A 3 1.90 -17.91 17.48
C GLY A 3 2.05 -18.01 19.01
N GLN A 4 2.10 -16.88 19.71
CA GLN A 4 2.14 -16.84 21.17
C GLN A 4 0.77 -17.18 21.78
N LEU A 5 -0.32 -16.76 21.13
CA LEU A 5 -1.69 -17.03 21.59
C LEU A 5 -2.11 -18.48 21.33
N MET A 6 -1.70 -19.08 20.21
CA MET A 6 -2.14 -20.43 19.84
C MET A 6 -1.29 -21.56 20.44
N GLY A 7 -0.07 -21.29 20.90
CA GLY A 7 0.81 -22.31 21.50
C GLY A 7 1.24 -23.44 20.54
N THR A 8 0.84 -23.40 19.27
CA THR A 8 1.16 -24.39 18.22
C THR A 8 1.65 -23.72 16.93
N SER A 9 2.18 -24.51 16.00
CA SER A 9 2.67 -24.03 14.72
C SER A 9 1.53 -23.58 13.79
N GLN A 10 1.74 -22.46 13.09
CA GLN A 10 0.79 -21.82 12.18
C GLN A 10 0.56 -22.59 10.86
N GLY A 11 0.88 -23.89 10.78
CA GLY A 11 1.21 -24.59 9.53
C GLY A 11 0.15 -24.54 8.42
N GLY A 12 -1.12 -24.31 8.74
CA GLY A 12 -2.21 -24.20 7.77
C GLY A 12 -2.54 -22.79 7.29
N MET A 13 -2.25 -21.77 8.11
CA MET A 13 -2.74 -20.40 7.93
C MET A 13 -1.85 -19.60 6.97
N TRP A 14 -2.47 -18.79 6.13
CA TRP A 14 -1.77 -17.86 5.26
C TRP A 14 -1.84 -16.47 5.88
N VAL A 15 -0.68 -15.97 6.32
CA VAL A 15 -0.53 -14.62 6.89
C VAL A 15 0.57 -13.92 6.11
N GLY A 16 0.26 -12.76 5.55
CA GLY A 16 1.21 -11.98 4.75
C GLY A 16 0.52 -10.85 4.02
N THR A 17 1.30 -10.06 3.28
CA THR A 17 0.77 -9.02 2.40
C THR A 17 0.15 -9.63 1.15
N PHE A 18 -0.72 -8.88 0.46
CA PHE A 18 -1.27 -9.27 -0.85
C PHE A 18 -0.20 -9.79 -1.81
N HIS A 19 0.89 -9.03 -1.98
CA HIS A 19 2.00 -9.41 -2.86
C HIS A 19 2.72 -10.68 -2.38
N GLY A 20 2.94 -10.83 -1.08
CA GLY A 20 3.57 -12.03 -0.52
C GLY A 20 2.73 -13.29 -0.75
N LEU A 21 1.41 -13.19 -0.56
CA LEU A 21 0.48 -14.29 -0.78
C LEU A 21 0.29 -14.60 -2.28
N ALA A 22 0.20 -13.57 -3.13
CA ALA A 22 0.15 -13.72 -4.58
C ALA A 22 1.43 -14.39 -5.11
N HIS A 23 2.61 -13.96 -4.67
CA HIS A 23 3.87 -14.60 -5.02
C HIS A 23 3.90 -16.08 -4.57
N ARG A 24 3.48 -16.37 -3.34
CA ARG A 24 3.40 -17.76 -2.83
C ARG A 24 2.48 -18.63 -3.70
N LEU A 25 1.32 -18.10 -4.07
CA LEU A 25 0.37 -18.79 -4.95
C LEU A 25 0.98 -19.03 -6.34
N LEU A 26 1.51 -17.99 -6.97
CA LEU A 26 2.07 -18.07 -8.32
C LEU A 26 3.26 -19.02 -8.38
N ARG A 27 4.09 -19.10 -7.32
CA ARG A 27 5.16 -20.12 -7.24
C ARG A 27 4.60 -21.54 -7.17
N ALA A 28 3.52 -21.75 -6.41
CA ALA A 28 2.89 -23.07 -6.28
C ALA A 28 2.19 -23.51 -7.57
N HIS A 29 1.70 -22.55 -8.37
CA HIS A 29 0.89 -22.78 -9.58
C HIS A 29 1.52 -22.12 -10.82
N HIS A 30 2.85 -22.11 -10.91
CA HIS A 30 3.55 -21.33 -11.94
C HIS A 30 3.19 -21.78 -13.36
N MET A 31 3.05 -23.10 -13.59
CA MET A 31 2.65 -23.63 -14.90
C MET A 31 1.25 -23.14 -15.30
N ASP A 32 0.29 -23.18 -14.37
CA ASP A 32 -1.08 -22.72 -14.62
C ASP A 32 -1.19 -21.21 -14.79
N ALA A 33 -0.27 -20.46 -14.18
CA ALA A 33 -0.12 -19.02 -14.34
C ALA A 33 0.73 -18.62 -15.56
N ASN A 34 1.09 -19.58 -16.42
CA ASN A 34 1.98 -19.40 -17.57
C ASN A 34 3.30 -18.70 -17.21
N LEU A 35 3.89 -19.08 -16.06
CA LEU A 35 5.16 -18.56 -15.55
C LEU A 35 6.23 -19.64 -15.56
N PRO A 36 7.50 -19.29 -15.84
CA PRO A 36 8.61 -20.16 -15.52
C PRO A 36 8.71 -20.36 -14.01
N GLN A 37 9.17 -21.53 -13.58
CA GLN A 37 9.24 -21.89 -12.16
C GLN A 37 10.05 -20.88 -11.33
N ASP A 38 11.09 -20.34 -11.94
CA ASP A 38 12.09 -19.43 -11.41
C ASP A 38 11.91 -17.98 -11.90
N PHE A 39 10.68 -17.58 -12.27
CA PHE A 39 10.37 -16.20 -12.68
C PHE A 39 10.96 -15.16 -11.71
N GLN A 40 11.43 -14.03 -12.23
CA GLN A 40 12.11 -13.01 -11.43
C GLN A 40 11.19 -11.83 -11.16
N ILE A 41 11.25 -11.29 -9.94
CA ILE A 41 10.48 -10.10 -9.58
C ILE A 41 11.30 -8.86 -9.92
N LEU A 42 10.73 -7.96 -10.71
CA LEU A 42 11.34 -6.67 -11.01
C LEU A 42 11.07 -5.67 -9.88
N ASP A 43 12.13 -5.00 -9.41
CA ASP A 43 11.98 -3.79 -8.63
C ASP A 43 11.67 -2.58 -9.52
N SER A 44 11.41 -1.43 -8.90
CA SER A 44 11.06 -0.20 -9.63
C SER A 44 12.21 0.35 -10.49
N GLU A 45 13.47 0.11 -10.11
CA GLU A 45 14.61 0.56 -10.91
C GLU A 45 14.78 -0.29 -12.16
N ASP A 46 14.66 -1.61 -12.03
CA ASP A 46 14.78 -2.55 -13.14
C ASP A 46 13.60 -2.43 -14.10
N GLN A 47 12.38 -2.22 -13.59
CA GLN A 47 11.22 -1.87 -14.41
C GLN A 47 11.48 -0.60 -15.23
N LEU A 48 12.02 0.45 -14.59
CA LEU A 48 12.33 1.72 -15.26
C LEU A 48 13.43 1.55 -16.32
N ARG A 49 14.48 0.76 -16.04
CA ARG A 49 15.57 0.46 -16.98
C ARG A 49 15.06 -0.31 -18.19
N LEU A 50 14.17 -1.28 -17.99
CA LEU A 50 13.54 -2.05 -19.08
C LEU A 50 12.69 -1.13 -19.97
N LEU A 51 11.83 -0.30 -19.37
CA LEU A 51 11.00 0.65 -20.12
C LEU A 51 11.84 1.64 -20.93
N LYS A 52 12.94 2.15 -20.38
CA LYS A 52 13.86 3.03 -21.12
C LYS A 52 14.42 2.36 -22.37
N ARG A 53 14.83 1.09 -22.27
CA ARG A 53 15.33 0.32 -23.44
C ARG A 53 14.23 0.10 -24.47
N LEU A 54 13.01 -0.22 -24.04
CA LEU A 54 11.86 -0.45 -24.92
C LEU A 54 11.43 0.80 -25.68
N ILE A 55 11.28 1.92 -24.98
CA ILE A 55 10.90 3.21 -25.59
C ILE A 55 11.90 3.59 -26.69
N LYS A 56 13.21 3.43 -26.41
CA LYS A 56 14.25 3.66 -27.41
C LYS A 56 14.16 2.68 -28.59
N ALA A 57 13.92 1.39 -28.34
CA ALA A 57 13.79 0.38 -29.39
C ALA A 57 12.55 0.60 -30.29
N MET A 58 11.49 1.22 -29.75
CA MET A 58 10.29 1.61 -30.48
C MET A 58 10.47 2.92 -31.28
N ASN A 59 11.66 3.54 -31.27
CA ASN A 59 11.95 4.85 -31.87
C ASN A 59 11.05 5.97 -31.32
N LEU A 60 10.66 5.88 -30.05
CA LEU A 60 9.92 6.93 -29.35
C LEU A 60 10.89 7.90 -28.67
N ASP A 61 10.56 9.19 -28.71
CA ASP A 61 11.34 10.24 -28.04
C ASP A 61 11.14 10.17 -26.51
N GLU A 62 12.22 10.01 -25.75
CA GLU A 62 12.18 9.89 -24.27
C GLU A 62 11.68 11.18 -23.57
N LYS A 63 11.76 12.35 -24.21
CA LYS A 63 11.21 13.60 -23.66
C LYS A 63 9.70 13.66 -23.83
N GLN A 64 9.19 13.16 -24.96
CA GLN A 64 7.75 13.09 -25.22
C GLN A 64 7.09 11.91 -24.49
N TRP A 65 7.80 10.79 -24.35
CA TRP A 65 7.33 9.56 -23.70
C TRP A 65 8.27 9.16 -22.55
N PRO A 66 8.24 9.86 -21.40
CA PRO A 66 9.15 9.58 -20.31
C PRO A 66 8.95 8.16 -19.73
N PRO A 67 10.01 7.36 -19.54
CA PRO A 67 9.90 6.01 -18.99
C PRO A 67 9.21 5.92 -17.62
N ARG A 68 9.36 6.96 -16.78
CA ARG A 68 8.67 7.04 -15.49
C ARG A 68 7.15 7.17 -15.64
N GLN A 69 6.69 7.92 -16.65
CA GLN A 69 5.26 8.04 -16.94
C GLN A 69 4.72 6.73 -17.51
N ALA A 70 5.48 6.07 -18.39
CA ALA A 70 5.12 4.74 -18.89
C ALA A 70 4.94 3.74 -17.75
N MET A 71 5.87 3.74 -16.78
CA MET A 71 5.82 2.88 -15.60
C MET A 71 4.57 3.13 -14.76
N TRP A 72 4.27 4.40 -14.47
CA TRP A 72 3.08 4.77 -13.70
C TRP A 72 1.79 4.39 -14.42
N TYR A 73 1.71 4.65 -15.73
CA TYR A 73 0.58 4.25 -16.56
C TYR A 73 0.37 2.74 -16.52
N ILE A 74 1.41 1.94 -16.79
CA ILE A 74 1.31 0.47 -16.80
C ILE A 74 0.86 -0.07 -15.44
N ASN A 75 1.47 0.40 -14.35
CA ASN A 75 1.12 -0.06 -13.01
C ASN A 75 -0.34 0.31 -12.66
N SER A 76 -0.78 1.52 -13.01
CA SER A 76 -2.18 1.94 -12.84
C SER A 76 -3.15 1.05 -13.62
N GLN A 77 -2.86 0.74 -14.89
CA GLN A 77 -3.71 -0.17 -15.68
C GLN A 77 -3.76 -1.58 -15.05
N LYS A 78 -2.62 -2.10 -14.54
CA LYS A 78 -2.58 -3.40 -13.87
C LYS A 78 -3.37 -3.42 -12.56
N ASP A 79 -3.31 -2.33 -11.78
CA ASP A 79 -4.06 -2.16 -10.53
C ASP A 79 -5.59 -2.09 -10.77
N GLU A 80 -6.00 -1.63 -11.96
CA GLU A 80 -7.38 -1.69 -12.46
C GLU A 80 -7.76 -3.05 -13.09
N GLY A 81 -6.82 -3.99 -13.15
CA GLY A 81 -7.03 -5.31 -13.74
C GLY A 81 -7.02 -5.34 -15.27
N LEU A 82 -6.45 -4.31 -15.91
CA LEU A 82 -6.47 -4.15 -17.36
C LEU A 82 -5.17 -4.66 -18.01
N ARG A 83 -5.35 -5.55 -18.99
CA ARG A 83 -4.32 -5.95 -19.95
C ARG A 83 -4.34 -4.99 -21.13
N PRO A 84 -3.27 -4.90 -21.94
CA PRO A 84 -3.23 -3.94 -23.05
C PRO A 84 -4.41 -4.08 -24.01
N HIS A 85 -4.91 -5.30 -24.24
CA HIS A 85 -6.06 -5.56 -25.12
C HIS A 85 -7.42 -5.14 -24.54
N HIS A 86 -7.52 -4.91 -23.22
CA HIS A 86 -8.72 -4.37 -22.58
C HIS A 86 -8.84 -2.83 -22.74
N ILE A 87 -7.72 -2.16 -23.05
CA ILE A 87 -7.66 -0.69 -23.10
C ILE A 87 -8.31 -0.19 -24.40
N GLN A 88 -9.37 0.60 -24.26
CA GLN A 88 -10.06 1.24 -25.38
C GLN A 88 -9.54 2.67 -25.53
N SER A 89 -8.83 2.94 -26.62
CA SER A 89 -8.21 4.24 -26.85
C SER A 89 -9.17 5.33 -27.35
N TYR A 90 -10.38 4.96 -27.79
CA TYR A 90 -11.40 5.87 -28.34
C TYR A 90 -10.88 6.91 -29.34
N GLY A 91 -9.87 6.54 -30.14
CA GLY A 91 -9.25 7.42 -31.14
C GLY A 91 -8.25 8.44 -30.58
N ASN A 92 -7.94 8.42 -29.29
CA ASN A 92 -6.88 9.25 -28.69
C ASN A 92 -5.49 8.72 -29.08
N PRO A 93 -4.68 9.47 -29.86
CA PRO A 93 -3.35 9.01 -30.29
C PRO A 93 -2.38 8.79 -29.13
N VAL A 94 -2.54 9.53 -28.03
CA VAL A 94 -1.69 9.40 -26.84
C VAL A 94 -1.97 8.07 -26.14
N GLU A 95 -3.23 7.76 -25.94
CA GLU A 95 -3.67 6.51 -25.32
C GLU A 95 -3.24 5.29 -26.15
N GLN A 96 -3.37 5.37 -27.48
CA GLN A 96 -2.88 4.31 -28.39
C GLN A 96 -1.37 4.08 -28.26
N THR A 97 -0.60 5.15 -28.04
CA THR A 97 0.85 5.03 -27.89
C THR A 97 1.20 4.39 -26.55
N TRP A 98 0.55 4.79 -25.46
CA TRP A 98 0.74 4.16 -24.16
C TRP A 98 0.32 2.69 -24.15
N GLN A 99 -0.79 2.35 -24.79
CA GLN A 99 -1.24 0.97 -24.99
C GLN A 99 -0.18 0.13 -25.73
N LYS A 100 0.43 0.67 -26.80
CA LYS A 100 1.53 0.00 -27.53
C LYS A 100 2.77 -0.19 -26.66
N VAL A 101 3.14 0.82 -25.87
CA VAL A 101 4.27 0.71 -24.93
C VAL A 101 3.99 -0.36 -23.87
N TYR A 102 2.78 -0.41 -23.32
CA TYR A 102 2.37 -1.44 -22.37
C TYR A 102 2.41 -2.84 -23.01
N GLN A 103 1.86 -3.00 -24.22
CA GLN A 103 1.91 -4.28 -24.95
C GLN A 103 3.35 -4.77 -25.14
N ALA A 104 4.24 -3.91 -25.64
CA ALA A 104 5.65 -4.25 -25.86
C ALA A 104 6.37 -4.59 -24.54
N TYR A 105 6.05 -3.87 -23.46
CA TYR A 105 6.58 -4.15 -22.12
C TYR A 105 6.13 -5.51 -21.59
N GLN A 106 4.83 -5.83 -21.71
CA GLN A 106 4.29 -7.10 -21.26
C GLN A 106 4.90 -8.28 -22.03
N GLU A 107 5.02 -8.17 -23.36
CA GLU A 107 5.67 -9.19 -24.20
C GLU A 107 7.16 -9.38 -23.87
N ALA A 108 7.87 -8.31 -23.52
CA ALA A 108 9.25 -8.40 -23.07
C ALA A 108 9.34 -9.12 -21.72
N CYS A 109 8.45 -8.81 -20.79
CA CYS A 109 8.41 -9.46 -19.48
C CYS A 109 8.08 -10.95 -19.60
N ASP A 110 7.05 -11.31 -20.37
CA ASP A 110 6.63 -12.70 -20.52
C ASP A 110 7.69 -13.57 -21.21
N ARG A 111 8.39 -13.04 -22.22
CA ARG A 111 9.50 -13.76 -22.87
C ARG A 111 10.69 -13.99 -21.93
N ALA A 112 10.94 -13.07 -21.02
CA ALA A 112 12.07 -13.12 -20.10
C ALA A 112 11.72 -13.74 -18.74
N GLY A 113 10.46 -14.12 -18.51
CA GLY A 113 10.01 -14.63 -17.21
C GLY A 113 10.07 -13.58 -16.09
N LEU A 114 9.80 -12.32 -16.42
CA LEU A 114 9.86 -11.20 -15.48
C LEU A 114 8.45 -10.82 -15.00
N VAL A 115 8.34 -10.46 -13.73
CA VAL A 115 7.09 -10.13 -13.06
C VAL A 115 7.30 -8.88 -12.21
N ASP A 116 6.67 -7.76 -12.54
CA ASP A 116 6.67 -6.59 -11.66
C ASP A 116 5.67 -6.75 -10.49
N PHE A 117 5.70 -5.81 -9.54
CA PHE A 117 4.84 -5.90 -8.36
C PHE A 117 3.34 -5.89 -8.69
N ALA A 118 2.89 -5.05 -9.61
CA ALA A 118 1.49 -5.01 -10.02
C ALA A 118 1.07 -6.29 -10.78
N GLU A 119 2.00 -6.86 -11.55
CA GLU A 119 1.81 -8.14 -12.24
C GLU A 119 1.54 -9.30 -11.29
N LEU A 120 2.16 -9.33 -10.10
CA LEU A 120 1.88 -10.38 -9.12
C LEU A 120 0.38 -10.47 -8.79
N LEU A 121 -0.26 -9.32 -8.61
CA LEU A 121 -1.68 -9.27 -8.24
C LEU A 121 -2.58 -9.60 -9.43
N LEU A 122 -2.33 -8.98 -10.59
CA LEU A 122 -3.15 -9.21 -11.77
C LEU A 122 -3.03 -10.65 -12.29
N ARG A 123 -1.82 -11.20 -12.34
CA ARG A 123 -1.60 -12.56 -12.83
C ARG A 123 -2.15 -13.61 -11.88
N ALA A 124 -2.07 -13.33 -10.58
CA ALA A 124 -2.74 -14.16 -9.60
C ALA A 124 -4.26 -14.06 -9.83
N HIS A 125 -4.83 -12.85 -9.93
CA HIS A 125 -6.26 -12.62 -10.22
C HIS A 125 -6.75 -13.46 -11.42
N GLU A 126 -6.01 -13.42 -12.51
CA GLU A 126 -6.27 -14.21 -13.73
C GLU A 126 -6.16 -15.72 -13.50
N LEU A 127 -5.25 -16.19 -12.64
CA LEU A 127 -5.17 -17.61 -12.29
C LEU A 127 -6.49 -18.09 -11.70
N TRP A 128 -7.08 -17.36 -10.75
CA TRP A 128 -8.36 -17.75 -10.17
C TRP A 128 -9.50 -17.74 -11.19
N LEU A 129 -9.56 -16.71 -12.05
CA LEU A 129 -10.58 -16.61 -13.10
C LEU A 129 -10.48 -17.75 -14.13
N ASN A 130 -9.27 -18.04 -14.59
CA ASN A 130 -9.04 -18.97 -15.69
C ASN A 130 -8.92 -20.43 -15.24
N LYS A 131 -8.72 -20.68 -13.95
CA LYS A 131 -8.57 -22.03 -13.37
C LYS A 131 -9.55 -22.25 -12.21
N PRO A 132 -10.85 -22.46 -12.48
CA PRO A 132 -11.88 -22.61 -11.45
C PRO A 132 -11.61 -23.73 -10.45
N HIS A 133 -10.95 -24.82 -10.87
CA HIS A 133 -10.58 -25.93 -9.99
C HIS A 133 -9.53 -25.52 -8.94
N ILE A 134 -8.58 -24.65 -9.29
CA ILE A 134 -7.60 -24.09 -8.35
C ILE A 134 -8.31 -23.15 -7.38
N LEU A 135 -9.17 -22.27 -7.89
CA LEU A 135 -9.97 -21.38 -7.06
C LEU A 135 -10.83 -22.16 -6.05
N GLN A 136 -11.49 -23.23 -6.49
CA GLN A 136 -12.32 -24.06 -5.62
C GLN A 136 -11.52 -24.70 -4.49
N HIS A 137 -10.33 -25.24 -4.78
CA HIS A 137 -9.43 -25.77 -3.75
C HIS A 137 -9.10 -24.72 -2.67
N TYR A 138 -8.82 -23.48 -3.07
CA TYR A 138 -8.51 -22.41 -2.11
C TYR A 138 -9.74 -21.88 -1.38
N ARG A 139 -10.93 -21.86 -2.00
CA ARG A 139 -12.19 -21.53 -1.34
C ARG A 139 -12.53 -22.51 -0.21
N GLU A 140 -12.34 -23.81 -0.46
CA GLU A 140 -12.55 -24.86 0.54
C GLU A 140 -11.56 -24.73 1.72
N ARG A 141 -10.33 -24.28 1.43
CA ARG A 141 -9.29 -24.09 2.44
C ARG A 141 -9.47 -22.79 3.23
N PHE A 142 -9.81 -21.68 2.57
CA PHE A 142 -9.87 -20.34 3.14
C PHE A 142 -11.32 -19.92 3.38
N THR A 143 -11.94 -20.57 4.35
CA THR A 143 -13.33 -20.30 4.75
C THR A 143 -13.48 -18.96 5.49
N ASN A 144 -12.40 -18.44 6.07
CA ASN A 144 -12.37 -17.16 6.77
C ASN A 144 -11.22 -16.31 6.21
N ILE A 145 -11.53 -15.11 5.75
CA ILE A 145 -10.58 -14.18 5.12
C ILE A 145 -10.58 -12.91 5.97
N LEU A 146 -9.42 -12.55 6.51
CA LEU A 146 -9.23 -11.35 7.32
C LEU A 146 -8.32 -10.40 6.55
N VAL A 147 -8.77 -9.16 6.38
CA VAL A 147 -8.04 -8.13 5.65
C VAL A 147 -7.90 -6.91 6.54
N ASP A 148 -6.66 -6.49 6.77
CA ASP A 148 -6.31 -5.30 7.54
C ASP A 148 -5.99 -4.13 6.59
N GLU A 149 -6.03 -2.90 7.10
CA GLU A 149 -5.79 -1.66 6.34
C GLU A 149 -6.60 -1.56 5.04
N PHE A 150 -7.89 -1.94 5.10
CA PHE A 150 -8.72 -2.11 3.91
C PHE A 150 -8.97 -0.81 3.12
N GLN A 151 -8.87 0.35 3.77
CA GLN A 151 -8.98 1.66 3.12
C GLN A 151 -7.90 1.93 2.05
N ASP A 152 -6.79 1.19 2.10
CA ASP A 152 -5.66 1.33 1.19
C ASP A 152 -5.69 0.31 0.05
N THR A 153 -6.78 -0.45 -0.07
CA THR A 153 -6.93 -1.45 -1.13
C THR A 153 -7.24 -0.83 -2.48
N ASN A 154 -6.60 -1.35 -3.54
CA ASN A 154 -6.93 -1.01 -4.93
C ASN A 154 -7.95 -2.00 -5.54
N ASN A 155 -8.38 -1.75 -6.78
CA ASN A 155 -9.41 -2.54 -7.43
C ASN A 155 -9.03 -4.02 -7.60
N ILE A 156 -7.81 -4.32 -8.02
CA ILE A 156 -7.38 -5.71 -8.20
C ILE A 156 -7.29 -6.48 -6.87
N GLN A 157 -6.88 -5.83 -5.78
CA GLN A 157 -6.88 -6.43 -4.44
C GLN A 157 -8.29 -6.74 -3.95
N TYR A 158 -9.22 -5.80 -4.16
CA TYR A 158 -10.61 -6.01 -3.81
C TYR A 158 -11.26 -7.13 -4.65
N ALA A 159 -11.06 -7.10 -5.97
CA ALA A 159 -11.53 -8.14 -6.87
C ALA A 159 -10.98 -9.52 -6.48
N TRP A 160 -9.73 -9.56 -6.04
CA TRP A 160 -9.12 -10.79 -5.55
C TRP A 160 -9.84 -11.36 -4.32
N ILE A 161 -10.15 -10.52 -3.32
CA ILE A 161 -10.91 -10.93 -2.14
C ILE A 161 -12.30 -11.43 -2.54
N ARG A 162 -13.00 -10.73 -3.43
CA ARG A 162 -14.34 -11.11 -3.92
C ARG A 162 -14.32 -12.48 -4.57
N LEU A 163 -13.36 -12.74 -5.46
CA LEU A 163 -13.22 -14.05 -6.08
C LEU A 163 -12.91 -15.13 -5.05
N LEU A 164 -11.98 -14.90 -4.14
CA LEU A 164 -11.61 -15.90 -3.16
C LEU A 164 -12.74 -16.19 -2.16
N ALA A 165 -13.49 -15.18 -1.75
CA ALA A 165 -14.63 -15.36 -0.86
C ALA A 165 -15.77 -16.15 -1.53
N GLY A 166 -16.08 -15.84 -2.79
CA GLY A 166 -17.27 -16.38 -3.45
C GLY A 166 -18.53 -16.15 -2.62
N ASP A 167 -19.46 -17.11 -2.67
CA ASP A 167 -20.73 -17.00 -1.94
C ASP A 167 -20.67 -17.55 -0.51
N THR A 168 -19.63 -18.31 -0.16
CA THR A 168 -19.54 -19.07 1.10
C THR A 168 -18.48 -18.57 2.06
N GLY A 169 -17.52 -17.78 1.57
CA GLY A 169 -16.41 -17.27 2.37
C GLY A 169 -16.86 -16.22 3.38
N LYS A 170 -16.34 -16.29 4.59
CA LYS A 170 -16.56 -15.29 5.63
C LYS A 170 -15.45 -14.26 5.57
N VAL A 171 -15.78 -13.03 5.17
CA VAL A 171 -14.80 -11.96 5.04
C VAL A 171 -14.96 -10.98 6.20
N MET A 172 -13.87 -10.68 6.88
CA MET A 172 -13.75 -9.60 7.85
C MET A 172 -12.74 -8.61 7.33
N ILE A 173 -13.17 -7.36 7.13
CA ILE A 173 -12.30 -6.25 6.80
C ILE A 173 -12.12 -5.35 8.03
N VAL A 174 -10.93 -4.81 8.20
CA VAL A 174 -10.60 -3.79 9.18
C VAL A 174 -9.97 -2.63 8.41
N GLY A 175 -10.43 -1.42 8.68
CA GLY A 175 -9.92 -0.23 8.04
C GLY A 175 -10.51 1.05 8.60
N ASP A 176 -9.87 2.16 8.26
CA ASP A 176 -10.22 3.51 8.69
C ASP A 176 -10.24 4.44 7.48
N ASP A 177 -11.42 4.93 7.09
CA ASP A 177 -11.60 5.84 5.95
C ASP A 177 -10.85 7.17 6.09
N ASP A 178 -10.62 7.63 7.32
CA ASP A 178 -9.86 8.86 7.62
C ASP A 178 -8.34 8.67 7.49
N GLN A 179 -7.87 7.42 7.34
CA GLN A 179 -6.45 7.06 7.23
C GLN A 179 -6.04 6.64 5.81
N SER A 180 -6.91 6.77 4.80
CA SER A 180 -6.54 6.47 3.41
C SER A 180 -5.56 7.52 2.87
N ILE A 181 -4.28 7.17 2.81
CA ILE A 181 -3.19 8.07 2.37
C ILE A 181 -2.52 7.61 1.06
N TYR A 182 -2.93 6.46 0.52
CA TYR A 182 -2.35 5.85 -0.67
C TYR A 182 -3.20 6.04 -1.95
N GLY A 183 -4.09 7.03 -2.00
CA GLY A 183 -4.91 7.31 -3.20
C GLY A 183 -4.08 7.52 -4.49
N TRP A 184 -2.87 8.10 -4.38
CA TRP A 184 -1.94 8.26 -5.50
C TRP A 184 -1.34 6.94 -6.03
N ARG A 185 -1.50 5.84 -5.28
CA ARG A 185 -1.18 4.45 -5.66
C ARG A 185 -2.42 3.64 -6.07
N GLY A 186 -3.56 4.30 -6.30
CA GLY A 186 -4.79 3.63 -6.73
C GLY A 186 -5.63 3.03 -5.60
N ALA A 187 -5.32 3.34 -4.33
CA ALA A 187 -6.23 2.99 -3.22
C ALA A 187 -7.59 3.66 -3.43
N GLN A 188 -8.68 2.91 -3.25
CA GLN A 188 -10.05 3.40 -3.38
C GLN A 188 -10.76 3.24 -2.03
N VAL A 189 -10.92 4.34 -1.30
CA VAL A 189 -11.66 4.34 -0.02
C VAL A 189 -13.11 3.88 -0.21
N GLU A 190 -13.63 4.08 -1.41
CA GLU A 190 -14.94 3.59 -1.86
C GLU A 190 -15.07 2.08 -1.75
N ASN A 191 -13.96 1.32 -1.72
CA ASN A 191 -13.99 -0.13 -1.51
C ASN A 191 -14.64 -0.51 -0.19
N ILE A 192 -14.52 0.30 0.86
CA ILE A 192 -15.23 0.06 2.14
C ILE A 192 -16.76 0.08 1.91
N GLN A 193 -17.24 1.07 1.16
CA GLN A 193 -18.67 1.20 0.86
C GLN A 193 -19.12 0.10 -0.12
N ARG A 194 -18.31 -0.20 -1.14
CA ARG A 194 -18.58 -1.31 -2.07
C ARG A 194 -18.67 -2.64 -1.32
N PHE A 195 -17.81 -2.88 -0.34
CA PHE A 195 -17.85 -4.09 0.49
C PHE A 195 -19.21 -4.29 1.16
N LEU A 196 -19.78 -3.24 1.77
CA LEU A 196 -21.10 -3.32 2.41
C LEU A 196 -22.22 -3.65 1.41
N ASN A 197 -22.12 -3.16 0.17
CA ASN A 197 -23.07 -3.49 -0.90
C ASN A 197 -22.91 -4.93 -1.41
N ASP A 198 -21.65 -5.35 -1.57
CA ASP A 198 -21.25 -6.65 -2.12
C ASP A 198 -21.43 -7.80 -1.13
N PHE A 199 -21.44 -7.50 0.17
CA PHE A 199 -21.67 -8.43 1.28
C PHE A 199 -22.84 -7.91 2.14
N PRO A 200 -24.10 -8.06 1.68
CA PRO A 200 -25.26 -7.45 2.35
C PRO A 200 -25.54 -7.97 3.76
N GLY A 201 -24.95 -9.11 4.14
CA GLY A 201 -24.99 -9.65 5.51
C GLY A 201 -23.87 -9.14 6.42
N ALA A 202 -23.04 -8.21 5.96
CA ALA A 202 -21.92 -7.69 6.74
C ALA A 202 -22.41 -6.85 7.94
N GLU A 203 -21.90 -7.18 9.12
CA GLU A 203 -22.10 -6.38 10.32
C GLU A 203 -21.00 -5.32 10.42
N THR A 204 -21.38 -4.07 10.70
CA THR A 204 -20.42 -2.97 10.90
C THR A 204 -20.24 -2.70 12.39
N ILE A 205 -19.02 -2.91 12.88
CA ILE A 205 -18.63 -2.63 14.26
C ILE A 205 -17.69 -1.43 14.26
N ARG A 206 -18.04 -0.38 15.01
CA ARG A 206 -17.21 0.83 15.14
C ARG A 206 -16.40 0.77 16.42
N LEU A 207 -15.08 0.86 16.29
CA LEU A 207 -14.14 0.91 17.42
C LEU A 207 -13.69 2.35 17.63
N GLU A 208 -14.42 3.08 18.46
CA GLU A 208 -14.18 4.52 18.67
C GLU A 208 -13.31 4.82 19.91
N GLN A 209 -13.13 3.85 20.80
CA GLN A 209 -12.24 4.00 21.94
C GLN A 209 -10.78 3.83 21.50
N ASN A 210 -10.00 4.88 21.71
CA ASN A 210 -8.58 4.92 21.44
C ASN A 210 -7.78 4.61 22.72
N TYR A 211 -6.88 3.64 22.59
CA TYR A 211 -6.02 3.14 23.67
C TYR A 211 -4.56 3.62 23.53
N ARG A 212 -4.25 4.48 22.56
CA ARG A 212 -2.88 4.88 22.19
C ARG A 212 -2.54 6.30 22.63
N SER A 213 -3.46 7.23 22.40
CA SER A 213 -3.23 8.67 22.49
C SER A 213 -4.02 9.28 23.63
N THR A 214 -3.52 10.38 24.19
CA THR A 214 -4.18 11.13 25.26
C THR A 214 -5.33 11.99 24.71
N SER A 215 -6.19 12.47 25.61
CA SER A 215 -7.37 13.25 25.23
C SER A 215 -7.03 14.53 24.43
N ASN A 216 -5.94 15.22 24.79
CA ASN A 216 -5.50 16.43 24.07
C ASN A 216 -5.10 16.13 22.62
N ILE A 217 -4.39 15.02 22.37
CA ILE A 217 -4.00 14.60 21.02
C ILE A 217 -5.25 14.22 20.20
N LEU A 218 -6.16 13.44 20.79
CA LEU A 218 -7.40 13.01 20.12
C LEU A 218 -8.32 14.18 19.80
N SER A 219 -8.43 15.14 20.71
CA SER A 219 -9.25 16.33 20.50
C SER A 219 -8.76 17.13 19.30
N ALA A 220 -7.43 17.33 19.17
CA ALA A 220 -6.85 18.00 18.01
C ALA A 220 -7.03 17.20 16.71
N ALA A 221 -6.84 15.87 16.75
CA ALA A 221 -7.03 15.01 15.59
C ALA A 221 -8.49 15.03 15.10
N ASN A 222 -9.46 14.90 16.02
CA ASN A 222 -10.89 14.98 15.72
C ASN A 222 -11.26 16.35 15.12
N ALA A 223 -10.80 17.45 15.74
CA ALA A 223 -11.08 18.80 15.24
C ALA A 223 -10.50 19.05 13.84
N LEU A 224 -9.32 18.49 13.54
CA LEU A 224 -8.72 18.59 12.21
C LEU A 224 -9.54 17.82 11.16
N ILE A 225 -9.86 16.55 11.44
CA ILE A 225 -10.52 15.67 10.47
C ILE A 225 -12.00 16.03 10.24
N GLU A 226 -12.64 16.75 11.17
CA GLU A 226 -14.00 17.31 10.99
C GLU A 226 -14.12 18.26 9.79
N ASN A 227 -13.01 18.83 9.29
CA ASN A 227 -13.01 19.69 8.10
C ASN A 227 -13.13 18.91 6.77
N ASN A 228 -12.98 17.58 6.80
CA ASN A 228 -13.07 16.75 5.60
C ASN A 228 -14.52 16.35 5.28
N ASN A 229 -14.90 16.46 4.01
CA ASN A 229 -16.20 16.01 3.49
C ASN A 229 -16.16 14.54 3.07
N GLY A 230 -17.32 13.86 3.02
CA GLY A 230 -17.44 12.49 2.47
C GLY A 230 -17.02 11.35 3.40
N ARG A 231 -16.84 11.62 4.69
CA ARG A 231 -16.46 10.65 5.72
C ARG A 231 -17.63 9.77 6.15
N LEU A 232 -17.36 8.57 6.66
CA LEU A 232 -18.35 7.68 7.29
C LEU A 232 -18.86 8.18 8.66
N GLY A 233 -18.20 9.22 9.20
CA GLY A 233 -18.58 9.91 10.42
C GLY A 233 -18.33 9.09 11.67
N LYS A 234 -17.18 9.31 12.31
CA LYS A 234 -16.80 8.70 13.60
C LYS A 234 -16.13 9.73 14.50
N LYS A 235 -16.22 9.53 15.82
CA LYS A 235 -15.54 10.38 16.80
C LYS A 235 -14.74 9.52 17.77
N LEU A 236 -13.42 9.66 17.74
CA LEU A 236 -12.55 8.90 18.63
C LEU A 236 -12.56 9.50 20.04
N TRP A 237 -12.59 8.65 21.07
CA TRP A 237 -12.51 9.07 22.48
C TRP A 237 -11.53 8.18 23.25
N THR A 238 -11.09 8.61 24.44
CA THR A 238 -10.23 7.81 25.33
C THR A 238 -10.66 7.96 26.78
N ASP A 239 -10.47 6.91 27.58
CA ASP A 239 -10.56 6.91 29.05
C ASP A 239 -9.20 7.17 29.72
N GLY A 240 -8.16 7.43 28.93
CA GLY A 240 -6.85 7.83 29.40
C GLY A 240 -6.81 9.25 29.98
N ALA A 241 -5.62 9.67 30.42
CA ALA A 241 -5.39 11.02 30.91
C ALA A 241 -5.47 12.06 29.78
N ASP A 242 -5.62 13.33 30.16
CA ASP A 242 -5.62 14.45 29.21
C ASP A 242 -4.31 14.56 28.44
N GLY A 243 -3.20 14.27 29.12
CA GLY A 243 -1.84 14.40 28.59
C GLY A 243 -1.38 15.85 28.50
N GLU A 244 -0.16 16.06 28.01
CA GLU A 244 0.38 17.41 27.82
C GLU A 244 -0.32 18.14 26.67
N PRO A 245 -0.44 19.49 26.74
CA PRO A 245 -0.91 20.28 25.62
C PRO A 245 0.02 20.15 24.40
N ILE A 246 -0.57 20.15 23.20
CA ILE A 246 0.20 20.16 21.95
C ILE A 246 0.94 21.49 21.84
N SER A 247 2.27 21.42 21.72
CA SER A 247 3.12 22.59 21.56
C SER A 247 3.33 22.94 20.09
N LEU A 248 3.27 24.22 19.76
CA LEU A 248 3.58 24.76 18.44
C LEU A 248 4.82 25.65 18.52
N TYR A 249 5.83 25.38 17.69
CA TYR A 249 7.02 26.21 17.55
C TYR A 249 7.12 26.74 16.12
N CYS A 250 7.19 28.06 15.97
CA CYS A 250 7.40 28.72 14.68
C CYS A 250 8.88 29.10 14.57
N ALA A 251 9.64 28.29 13.83
CA ALA A 251 11.06 28.50 13.63
C ALA A 251 11.32 29.65 12.63
N PHE A 252 12.47 30.32 12.76
CA PHE A 252 12.87 31.35 11.81
C PHE A 252 13.26 30.77 10.43
N ASN A 253 13.83 29.56 10.41
CA ASN A 253 14.19 28.82 9.20
C ASN A 253 14.33 27.31 9.52
N GLU A 254 14.63 26.50 8.50
CA GLU A 254 14.80 25.05 8.62
C GLU A 254 15.93 24.61 9.58
N LEU A 255 17.01 25.39 9.68
CA LEU A 255 18.12 25.10 10.61
C LEU A 255 17.70 25.34 12.06
N ASP A 256 16.93 26.39 12.30
CA ASP A 256 16.35 26.69 13.61
C ASP A 256 15.34 25.61 14.03
N GLU A 257 14.46 25.19 13.11
CA GLU A 257 13.52 24.08 13.34
C GLU A 257 14.27 22.80 13.72
N ALA A 258 15.27 22.40 12.93
CA ALA A 258 16.03 21.18 13.17
C ALA A 258 16.76 21.22 14.52
N ARG A 259 17.39 22.35 14.87
CA ARG A 259 18.03 22.53 16.18
C ARG A 259 17.03 22.46 17.32
N PHE A 260 15.86 23.08 17.17
CA PHE A 260 14.79 23.02 18.16
C PHE A 260 14.35 21.57 18.39
N VAL A 261 14.08 20.80 17.33
CA VAL A 261 13.67 19.39 17.42
C VAL A 261 14.74 18.56 18.14
N VAL A 262 16.02 18.68 17.74
CA VAL A 262 17.13 17.95 18.38
C VAL A 262 17.26 18.31 19.86
N ASN A 263 17.14 19.59 20.22
CA ASN A 263 17.18 20.04 21.61
C ASN A 263 16.02 19.47 22.44
N ARG A 264 14.82 19.32 21.86
CA ARG A 264 13.68 18.68 22.53
C ARG A 264 13.93 17.20 22.78
N ILE A 265 14.45 16.47 21.79
CA ILE A 265 14.81 15.06 21.95
C ILE A 265 15.92 14.90 23.00
N LYS A 266 16.92 15.79 22.99
CA LYS A 266 17.97 15.79 24.00
C LYS A 266 17.42 16.03 25.40
N THR A 267 16.52 17.01 25.56
CA THR A 267 15.85 17.27 26.85
C THR A 267 15.07 16.04 27.33
N TRP A 268 14.37 15.33 26.43
CA TRP A 268 13.68 14.08 26.75
C TRP A 268 14.66 13.00 27.25
N GLN A 269 15.80 12.85 26.56
CA GLN A 269 16.85 11.91 26.94
C GLN A 269 17.51 12.27 28.28
N ASP A 270 17.81 13.55 28.51
CA ASP A 270 18.39 14.06 29.76
C ASP A 270 17.46 13.82 30.96
N ASN A 271 16.14 13.77 30.72
CA ASN A 271 15.12 13.41 31.70
C ASN A 271 14.88 11.88 31.83
N GLY A 272 15.71 11.05 31.19
CA GLY A 272 15.67 9.59 31.28
C GLY A 272 14.83 8.89 30.21
N GLY A 273 14.27 9.63 29.25
CA GLY A 273 13.50 9.07 28.14
C GLY A 273 14.35 8.34 27.11
N ALA A 274 13.77 7.33 26.43
CA ALA A 274 14.49 6.58 25.41
C ALA A 274 14.38 7.24 24.03
N LEU A 275 15.46 7.25 23.24
CA LEU A 275 15.42 7.76 21.86
C LEU A 275 14.45 6.98 20.97
N ALA A 276 14.21 5.70 21.27
CA ALA A 276 13.25 4.86 20.56
C ALA A 276 11.78 5.29 20.75
N GLU A 277 11.51 6.16 21.72
CA GLU A 277 10.18 6.74 21.97
C GLU A 277 9.97 8.06 21.22
N CYS A 278 11.01 8.55 20.52
CA CYS A 278 10.93 9.74 19.69
C CYS A 278 10.77 9.37 18.21
N ALA A 279 9.88 10.08 17.51
CA ALA A 279 9.73 9.99 16.07
C ALA A 279 9.67 11.40 15.47
N ILE A 280 10.34 11.60 14.33
CA ILE A 280 10.25 12.82 13.53
C ILE A 280 9.51 12.47 12.24
N LEU A 281 8.38 13.13 12.00
CA LEU A 281 7.54 12.92 10.82
C LEU A 281 7.60 14.15 9.94
N TYR A 282 7.83 13.95 8.65
CA TYR A 282 7.92 15.01 7.64
C TYR A 282 7.16 14.61 6.38
N ARG A 283 6.80 15.61 5.56
CA ARG A 283 5.92 15.42 4.39
C ARG A 283 6.65 14.87 3.17
N SER A 284 7.93 15.22 3.01
CA SER A 284 8.78 14.86 1.88
C SER A 284 10.17 14.44 2.33
N ASN A 285 10.75 13.44 1.67
CA ASN A 285 12.12 12.96 1.94
C ASN A 285 13.17 14.06 1.80
N ALA A 286 12.93 15.11 1.01
CA ALA A 286 13.84 16.25 0.91
C ALA A 286 14.05 16.97 2.26
N GLN A 287 13.07 16.90 3.18
CA GLN A 287 13.15 17.54 4.50
C GLN A 287 14.05 16.78 5.48
N SER A 288 14.35 15.49 5.23
CA SER A 288 15.14 14.68 6.17
C SER A 288 16.56 15.21 6.31
N ARG A 289 17.15 15.69 5.21
CA ARG A 289 18.55 16.11 5.15
C ARG A 289 18.95 17.08 6.25
N VAL A 290 18.19 18.16 6.46
CA VAL A 290 18.52 19.19 7.45
C VAL A 290 18.40 18.65 8.87
N LEU A 291 17.42 17.77 9.12
CA LEU A 291 17.23 17.08 10.40
C LEU A 291 18.37 16.09 10.68
N GLU A 292 18.79 15.32 9.67
CA GLU A 292 19.91 14.39 9.74
C GLU A 292 21.22 15.11 10.06
N GLU A 293 21.51 16.22 9.38
CA GLU A 293 22.70 17.04 9.63
C GLU A 293 22.71 17.56 11.08
N ALA A 294 21.57 18.01 11.61
CA ALA A 294 21.44 18.46 12.99
C ALA A 294 21.61 17.32 14.02
N LEU A 295 21.01 16.15 13.77
CA LEU A 295 21.17 14.95 14.60
C LEU A 295 22.62 14.46 14.64
N LEU A 296 23.30 14.45 13.49
CA LEU A 296 24.73 14.11 13.38
C LEU A 296 25.61 15.09 14.15
N GLN A 297 25.37 16.40 14.02
CA GLN A 297 26.10 17.41 14.79
C GLN A 297 25.94 17.23 16.30
N ALA A 298 24.76 16.81 16.75
CA ALA A 298 24.50 16.50 18.15
C ALA A 298 24.97 15.10 18.59
N SER A 299 25.61 14.33 17.69
CA SER A 299 26.01 12.93 17.93
C SER A 299 24.85 12.04 18.40
N MET A 300 23.64 12.30 17.89
CA MET A 300 22.42 11.60 18.27
C MET A 300 22.14 10.44 17.30
N PRO A 301 22.05 9.19 17.78
CA PRO A 301 21.67 8.05 16.94
C PRO A 301 20.26 8.22 16.38
N TYR A 302 20.09 7.94 15.09
CA TYR A 302 18.79 7.96 14.44
C TYR A 302 18.68 6.83 13.40
N ARG A 303 17.45 6.56 12.95
CA ARG A 303 17.16 5.61 11.88
C ARG A 303 16.11 6.21 10.95
N ILE A 304 16.35 6.09 9.65
CA ILE A 304 15.41 6.50 8.61
C ILE A 304 14.61 5.28 8.15
N TYR A 305 13.32 5.49 7.93
CA TYR A 305 12.42 4.54 7.29
C TYR A 305 11.87 5.16 6.01
N GLY A 306 11.91 4.44 4.89
CA GLY A 306 11.39 4.93 3.60
C GLY A 306 12.29 5.93 2.87
N GLY A 307 13.59 5.95 3.20
CA GLY A 307 14.64 6.66 2.45
C GLY A 307 15.13 5.85 1.25
#